data_AF-A0A2A2IPQ9-F1
#
_entry.id   AF-A0A2A2IPQ9-F1
#
_cell.length_a   1.000
_cell.length_b   1.000
_cell.length_c   1.000
_cell.angle_alpha   90.00
_cell.angle_beta   90.00
_cell.angle_gamma   90.00
#
_symmetry.space_group_name_H-M   'P 1'
#
loop_
_entity.id
_entity.type
_entity.pdbx_description
1 polymer ?
#
loop_
_entity_poly.entity_id
_entity_poly.type
_entity_poly.pdbx_seq_one_letter_code
_entity_poly.pdbx_strand_id
1 'polypeptide(L)'
;MSTTPEYMPWEEQSLKTKLFTFHGRLSRRHYIYLTILTWVLAGAISYLLHTASATLGTMTGGICLIVAVILAIPTTIISLSIAVRRWHDLNKSWQYVLINVCCAFAGVFSLFLYAYLFIAKGTPGKNLYGPNPAEPWEGQAEYVPPAVQRRLEEERLKNETEEEKALRKAKSQEPAYTMDPSQKDQPDDTSTEQPKEKL
;
A
#
# COMPACT_ATOMS: atom_id res chain seq x y z
N MET A 1 -0.97 -21.84 12.48
CA MET A 1 -0.60 -20.45 12.14
C MET A 1 -1.34 -20.07 10.87
N SER A 2 -2.46 -19.36 10.98
CA SER A 2 -3.13 -18.75 9.82
C SER A 2 -2.36 -17.49 9.45
N THR A 3 -1.35 -17.61 8.60
CA THR A 3 -0.68 -16.46 7.99
C THR A 3 -1.62 -15.84 6.95
N THR A 4 -2.72 -15.24 7.38
CA THR A 4 -3.42 -14.30 6.50
C THR A 4 -2.47 -13.11 6.37
N PRO A 5 -1.91 -12.84 5.19
CA PRO A 5 -1.04 -11.69 5.01
C PRO A 5 -1.81 -10.47 5.48
N GLU A 6 -1.20 -9.72 6.38
CA GLU A 6 -1.72 -8.44 6.83
C GLU A 6 -2.07 -7.62 5.59
N TYR A 7 -3.30 -7.12 5.55
CA TYR A 7 -3.76 -6.37 4.39
C TYR A 7 -2.98 -5.05 4.35
N MET A 8 -2.18 -4.85 3.28
CA MET A 8 -1.60 -3.56 2.98
C MET A 8 -2.42 -2.85 1.90
N PRO A 9 -2.78 -1.57 2.09
CA PRO A 9 -3.40 -0.77 1.04
C PRO A 9 -2.60 -0.80 -0.26
N TRP A 10 -3.29 -0.73 -1.39
CA TRP A 10 -2.64 -0.83 -2.71
C TRP A 10 -1.52 0.20 -2.88
N GLU A 11 -1.68 1.42 -2.35
CA GLU A 11 -0.67 2.48 -2.48
C GLU A 11 0.69 2.10 -1.88
N GLU A 12 0.69 1.42 -0.73
CA GLU A 12 1.90 1.08 0.02
C GLU A 12 2.59 -0.19 -0.47
N GLN A 13 1.92 -0.97 -1.32
CA GLN A 13 2.49 -2.20 -1.84
C GLN A 13 3.67 -1.90 -2.76
N SER A 14 4.74 -2.69 -2.59
CA SER A 14 5.89 -2.66 -3.50
C SER A 14 5.48 -3.01 -4.94
N LEU A 15 6.24 -2.54 -5.93
CA LEU A 15 6.01 -2.90 -7.33
C LEU A 15 6.04 -4.42 -7.56
N LYS A 16 6.91 -5.13 -6.84
CA LYS A 16 6.96 -6.61 -6.89
C LYS A 16 5.64 -7.21 -6.44
N THR A 17 5.07 -6.72 -5.33
CA THR A 17 3.77 -7.17 -4.83
C THR A 17 2.67 -6.85 -5.83
N LYS A 18 2.64 -5.63 -6.39
CA LYS A 18 1.62 -5.21 -7.37
C LYS A 18 1.63 -6.05 -8.65
N LEU A 19 2.82 -6.47 -9.12
CA LEU A 19 2.99 -7.09 -10.43
C LEU A 19 3.13 -8.62 -10.39
N PHE A 20 3.66 -9.20 -9.31
CA PHE A 20 4.02 -10.62 -9.25
C PHE A 20 3.30 -11.43 -8.16
N THR A 21 2.40 -10.84 -7.36
CA THR A 21 1.64 -11.62 -6.36
C THR A 21 0.41 -12.30 -6.97
N PHE A 22 0.13 -13.54 -6.60
CA PHE A 22 -1.11 -14.23 -7.01
C PHE A 22 -2.20 -14.20 -5.93
N HIS A 23 -1.86 -13.69 -4.75
CA HIS A 23 -2.74 -13.67 -3.60
C HIS A 23 -3.51 -12.36 -3.49
N GLY A 24 -4.68 -12.42 -2.87
CA GLY A 24 -5.53 -11.26 -2.66
C GLY A 24 -6.45 -10.94 -3.84
N ARG A 25 -7.08 -9.77 -3.74
CA ARG A 25 -8.08 -9.26 -4.69
C ARG A 25 -7.54 -8.01 -5.37
N LEU A 26 -7.90 -7.84 -6.64
CA LEU A 26 -7.58 -6.63 -7.38
C LEU A 26 -8.87 -5.89 -7.74
N SER A 27 -8.99 -4.64 -7.29
CA SER A 27 -10.16 -3.83 -7.61
C SER A 27 -10.26 -3.59 -9.12
N ARG A 28 -11.48 -3.39 -9.62
CA ARG A 28 -11.75 -3.09 -11.03
C ARG A 28 -10.88 -1.95 -11.58
N ARG A 29 -10.67 -0.88 -10.79
CA ARG A 29 -9.88 0.29 -11.20
C ARG A 29 -8.40 -0.09 -11.41
N HIS A 30 -7.80 -0.78 -10.45
CA HIS A 30 -6.41 -1.23 -10.55
C HIS A 30 -6.23 -2.30 -11.63
N TYR A 31 -7.23 -3.17 -11.84
CA TYR A 31 -7.24 -4.12 -12.95
C TYR A 31 -7.16 -3.41 -14.30
N ILE A 32 -8.08 -2.47 -14.56
CA ILE A 32 -8.10 -1.70 -15.81
C ILE A 32 -6.77 -0.97 -16.02
N TYR A 33 -6.28 -0.26 -15.01
CA TYR A 33 -5.01 0.48 -15.09
C TYR A 33 -3.83 -0.43 -15.42
N LEU A 34 -3.64 -1.52 -14.68
CA LEU A 34 -2.50 -2.43 -14.87
C LEU A 34 -2.60 -3.21 -16.18
N THR A 35 -3.81 -3.61 -16.60
CA THR A 35 -4.02 -4.29 -17.89
C THR A 35 -3.69 -3.35 -19.06
N ILE A 36 -4.22 -2.11 -19.06
CA ILE A 36 -3.93 -1.13 -20.11
C ILE A 36 -2.43 -0.80 -20.13
N LEU A 37 -1.82 -0.57 -18.97
CA LEU A 37 -0.39 -0.28 -18.88
C LEU A 37 0.44 -1.44 -19.47
N THR A 38 0.09 -2.68 -19.13
CA THR A 38 0.81 -3.87 -19.63
C THR A 38 0.65 -4.00 -21.14
N TRP A 39 -0.55 -3.75 -21.70
CA TRP A 39 -0.80 -3.79 -23.14
C TRP A 39 -0.06 -2.69 -23.90
N VAL A 40 -0.06 -1.46 -23.38
CA VAL A 40 0.65 -0.33 -24.00
C VAL A 40 2.15 -0.58 -24.01
N LEU A 41 2.73 -1.03 -22.88
CA LEU A 41 4.16 -1.33 -22.81
C LEU A 41 4.55 -2.50 -23.72
N ALA A 42 3.77 -3.59 -23.71
CA ALA A 42 4.01 -4.73 -24.59
C ALA A 42 3.90 -4.33 -26.07
N GLY A 43 2.88 -3.56 -26.43
CA GLY A 43 2.68 -3.06 -27.79
C GLY A 43 3.80 -2.15 -28.26
N ALA A 44 4.28 -1.24 -27.42
CA ALA A 44 5.41 -0.36 -27.73
C ALA A 44 6.70 -1.16 -27.96
N ILE A 45 7.00 -2.13 -27.10
CA ILE A 45 8.16 -3.02 -27.25
C ILE A 45 8.06 -3.84 -28.54
N SER A 46 6.90 -4.45 -28.81
CA SER A 46 6.66 -5.23 -30.03
C SER A 46 6.81 -4.37 -31.29
N TYR A 47 6.30 -3.15 -31.29
CA TYR A 47 6.45 -2.20 -32.40
C TYR A 47 7.92 -1.85 -32.65
N LEU A 48 8.68 -1.52 -31.60
CA LEU A 48 10.10 -1.22 -31.70
C LEU A 48 10.90 -2.41 -32.25
N LEU A 49 10.66 -3.62 -31.75
CA LEU A 49 11.32 -4.83 -32.25
C LEU A 49 10.96 -5.13 -33.71
N HIS A 50 9.70 -4.90 -34.09
CA HIS A 50 9.25 -5.09 -35.47
C HIS A 50 9.94 -4.10 -36.43
N THR A 51 9.98 -2.82 -36.08
CA THR A 51 10.65 -1.79 -36.89
C THR A 51 12.17 -2.01 -36.98
N ALA A 52 12.82 -2.44 -35.90
CA ALA A 52 14.23 -2.81 -35.91
C ALA A 52 14.51 -4.01 -36.82
N SER A 53 13.66 -5.06 -36.76
CA SER A 53 13.76 -6.23 -37.63
C SER A 53 13.59 -5.86 -39.11
N ALA A 54 12.62 -4.99 -39.43
CA ALA A 54 12.33 -4.57 -40.79
C ALA A 54 13.45 -3.71 -41.42
N THR A 55 14.16 -2.92 -40.60
CA THR A 55 15.17 -1.95 -41.07
C THR A 55 16.58 -2.55 -41.17
N LEU A 56 16.92 -3.51 -40.30
CA LEU A 56 18.29 -4.03 -40.14
C LEU A 56 18.55 -5.39 -40.83
N GLY A 57 17.58 -5.92 -41.58
CA GLY A 57 17.74 -7.15 -42.37
C GLY A 57 17.51 -8.46 -41.61
N THR A 58 17.54 -9.58 -42.34
CA THR A 58 17.06 -10.91 -41.89
C THR A 58 17.81 -11.50 -40.69
N MET A 59 19.12 -11.29 -40.57
CA MET A 59 19.92 -11.75 -39.42
C MET A 59 19.50 -11.05 -38.12
N THR A 60 19.18 -9.76 -38.20
CA THR A 60 18.67 -8.99 -37.06
C THR A 60 17.27 -9.44 -36.64
N GLY A 61 16.45 -9.88 -37.60
CA GLY A 61 15.10 -10.40 -37.31
C GLY A 61 15.10 -11.61 -36.37
N GLY A 62 16.05 -12.54 -36.52
CA GLY A 62 16.20 -13.69 -35.63
C GLY A 62 16.53 -13.26 -34.19
N ILE A 63 17.43 -12.28 -34.03
CA ILE A 63 17.80 -11.72 -32.72
C ILE A 63 16.60 -11.01 -32.09
N CYS A 64 15.89 -10.17 -32.85
CA CYS A 64 14.68 -9.48 -32.38
C CYS A 64 13.61 -10.46 -31.89
N LEU A 65 13.45 -11.62 -32.54
CA LEU A 65 12.52 -12.66 -32.11
C LEU A 65 12.94 -13.30 -30.78
N ILE A 66 14.23 -13.60 -30.59
CA ILE A 66 14.74 -14.12 -29.32
C ILE A 66 14.49 -13.12 -28.19
N VAL A 67 14.79 -11.83 -28.43
CA VAL A 67 14.54 -10.75 -27.47
C VAL A 67 13.04 -10.64 -27.16
N ALA A 68 12.17 -10.72 -28.16
CA ALA A 68 10.72 -10.69 -27.97
C ALA A 68 10.24 -11.82 -27.06
N VAL A 69 10.73 -13.05 -27.26
CA VAL A 69 10.37 -14.21 -26.43
C VAL A 69 10.83 -14.02 -24.98
N ILE A 70 12.05 -13.53 -24.76
CA ILE A 70 12.57 -13.26 -23.41
C ILE A 70 11.72 -12.22 -22.69
N LEU A 71 11.33 -11.13 -23.38
CA LEU A 71 10.49 -10.08 -22.81
C LEU A 71 9.01 -10.50 -22.63
N ALA A 72 8.54 -11.46 -23.42
CA ALA A 72 7.19 -11.99 -23.31
C ALA A 72 6.97 -12.76 -22.00
N ILE A 73 7.99 -13.46 -21.48
CA ILE A 73 7.89 -14.27 -20.25
C ILE A 73 7.43 -13.44 -19.04
N PRO A 74 8.15 -12.39 -18.60
CA PRO A 74 7.73 -11.60 -17.44
C PRO A 74 6.39 -10.90 -17.68
N THR A 75 6.17 -10.38 -18.90
CA THR A 75 4.91 -9.71 -19.28
C THR A 75 3.71 -10.65 -19.15
N THR A 76 3.88 -11.92 -19.52
CA THR A 76 2.86 -12.97 -19.42
C THR A 76 2.58 -13.30 -17.95
N ILE A 77 3.62 -13.44 -17.12
CA ILE A 77 3.46 -13.70 -15.68
C ILE A 77 2.70 -12.55 -15.01
N ILE A 78 3.05 -11.29 -15.32
CA ILE A 78 2.36 -10.11 -14.80
C ILE A 78 0.88 -10.13 -15.23
N SER A 79 0.61 -10.43 -16.50
CA SER A 79 -0.76 -10.51 -17.02
C SER A 79 -1.59 -11.59 -16.34
N LEU A 80 -1.00 -12.77 -16.10
CA LEU A 80 -1.65 -13.84 -15.33
C LEU A 80 -1.90 -13.42 -13.89
N SER A 81 -0.92 -12.80 -13.24
CA SER A 81 -1.03 -12.32 -11.85
C SER A 81 -2.19 -11.34 -11.69
N ILE A 82 -2.33 -10.39 -12.63
CA ILE A 82 -3.44 -9.44 -12.67
C ILE A 82 -4.79 -10.16 -12.89
N ALA A 83 -4.85 -11.11 -13.84
CA ALA A 83 -6.06 -11.85 -14.15
C ALA A 83 -6.53 -12.75 -12.99
N VAL A 84 -5.62 -13.49 -12.35
CA VAL A 84 -5.92 -14.33 -11.18
C VAL A 84 -6.60 -13.51 -10.09
N ARG A 85 -6.00 -12.38 -9.71
CA ARG A 85 -6.56 -11.51 -8.65
C ARG A 85 -7.87 -10.85 -9.05
N ARG A 86 -8.11 -10.67 -10.36
CA ARG A 86 -9.40 -10.17 -10.86
C ARG A 86 -10.51 -11.23 -10.73
N TRP A 87 -10.21 -12.49 -11.02
CA TRP A 87 -11.15 -13.59 -10.75
C TRP A 87 -11.40 -13.80 -9.27
N HIS A 88 -10.37 -13.66 -8.43
CA HIS A 88 -10.53 -13.67 -6.98
C HIS A 88 -11.45 -12.54 -6.49
N ASP A 89 -11.42 -11.36 -7.13
CA ASP A 89 -12.34 -10.27 -6.81
C ASP A 89 -13.80 -10.58 -7.20
N LEU A 90 -14.01 -11.47 -8.18
CA LEU A 90 -15.31 -12.03 -8.54
C LEU A 90 -15.67 -13.29 -7.73
N ASN A 91 -14.89 -13.62 -6.69
CA ASN A 91 -15.02 -14.82 -5.87
C ASN A 91 -15.02 -16.12 -6.70
N LYS A 92 -14.19 -16.16 -7.74
CA LYS A 92 -13.94 -17.34 -8.58
C LYS A 92 -12.53 -17.88 -8.36
N SER A 93 -12.36 -19.18 -8.58
CA SER A 93 -11.06 -19.84 -8.49
C SER A 93 -10.11 -19.38 -9.61
N TRP A 94 -8.81 -19.52 -9.37
CA TRP A 94 -7.76 -19.20 -10.35
C TRP A 94 -7.92 -19.96 -11.68
N GLN A 95 -8.62 -21.09 -11.70
CA GLN A 95 -8.88 -21.91 -12.89
C GLN A 95 -9.58 -21.13 -14.01
N TYR A 96 -10.35 -20.09 -13.68
CA TYR A 96 -10.99 -19.21 -14.66
C TYR A 96 -9.98 -18.39 -15.48
N VAL A 97 -8.72 -18.29 -15.04
CA VAL A 97 -7.64 -17.71 -15.85
C VAL A 97 -7.32 -18.58 -17.07
N LEU A 98 -7.57 -19.89 -17.02
CA LEU A 98 -7.44 -20.75 -18.21
C LEU A 98 -8.39 -20.32 -19.33
N ILE A 99 -9.56 -19.77 -18.98
CA ILE A 99 -10.49 -19.17 -19.95
C ILE A 99 -9.85 -17.94 -20.59
N ASN A 100 -9.08 -17.15 -19.85
CA ASN A 100 -8.37 -15.99 -20.41
C ASN A 100 -7.31 -16.43 -21.41
N VAL A 101 -6.52 -17.46 -21.06
CA VAL A 101 -5.49 -18.01 -21.95
C VAL A 101 -6.13 -18.63 -23.20
N CYS A 102 -7.20 -19.41 -23.05
CA CYS A 102 -7.90 -20.02 -24.17
C CYS A 102 -8.53 -18.97 -25.10
N CYS A 103 -9.23 -17.99 -24.52
CA CYS A 103 -9.87 -16.93 -25.30
C CYS A 103 -8.86 -15.98 -25.96
N ALA A 104 -7.64 -15.82 -25.42
CA ALA A 104 -6.60 -15.00 -26.05
C ALA A 104 -6.26 -15.46 -27.47
N PHE A 105 -6.37 -16.76 -27.76
CA PHE A 105 -6.17 -17.32 -29.10
C PHE A 105 -7.43 -17.30 -29.97
N ALA A 106 -8.60 -17.05 -29.38
CA ALA A 106 -9.90 -17.08 -30.05
C ALA A 106 -10.30 -15.75 -30.72
N GLY A 107 -9.35 -14.82 -30.88
CA GLY A 107 -9.57 -13.55 -31.59
C GLY A 107 -10.65 -12.68 -30.94
N VAL A 108 -11.73 -12.41 -31.67
CA VAL A 108 -12.83 -11.53 -31.24
C VAL A 108 -13.48 -11.99 -29.93
N PHE A 109 -13.50 -13.29 -29.64
CA PHE A 109 -14.04 -13.81 -28.37
C PHE A 109 -13.30 -13.29 -27.14
N SER A 110 -12.00 -12.99 -27.26
CA SER A 110 -11.22 -12.38 -26.18
C SER A 110 -11.79 -11.02 -25.75
N LEU A 111 -12.32 -10.24 -26.70
CA LEU A 111 -12.84 -8.89 -26.44
C LEU A 111 -14.06 -8.92 -25.52
N PHE A 112 -14.96 -9.88 -25.71
CA PHE A 112 -16.13 -10.05 -24.84
C PHE A 112 -15.72 -10.41 -23.40
N LEU A 113 -14.72 -11.28 -23.24
CA LEU A 113 -14.20 -11.65 -21.92
C LEU A 113 -13.55 -10.46 -21.22
N TYR A 114 -12.69 -9.71 -21.91
CA TYR A 114 -12.07 -8.51 -21.34
C TYR A 114 -13.10 -7.42 -21.02
N ALA A 115 -14.10 -7.22 -21.89
CA ALA A 115 -15.20 -6.30 -21.63
C ALA A 115 -15.97 -6.69 -20.35
N TYR A 116 -16.29 -7.98 -20.20
CA TYR A 116 -16.91 -8.49 -18.97
C TYR A 116 -16.03 -8.20 -17.75
N LEU A 117 -14.73 -8.51 -17.80
CA LEU A 117 -13.81 -8.28 -16.67
C LEU A 117 -13.61 -6.80 -16.35
N PHE A 118 -13.70 -5.90 -17.34
CA PHE A 118 -13.64 -4.45 -17.15
C PHE A 118 -14.91 -3.85 -16.55
N ILE A 119 -16.08 -4.44 -16.80
CA ILE A 119 -17.36 -3.86 -16.36
C ILE A 119 -17.86 -4.52 -15.07
N ALA A 120 -17.65 -5.83 -14.89
CA ALA A 120 -18.19 -6.59 -13.77
C ALA A 120 -17.83 -5.95 -12.41
N LYS A 121 -18.79 -5.87 -11.50
CA LYS A 121 -18.51 -5.42 -10.13
C LYS A 121 -17.87 -6.57 -9.34
N GLY A 122 -16.91 -6.24 -8.48
CA GLY A 122 -16.35 -7.19 -7.51
C GLY A 122 -17.37 -7.59 -6.46
N THR A 123 -17.10 -8.66 -5.72
CA THR A 123 -17.98 -9.10 -4.62
C THR A 123 -17.96 -8.10 -3.47
N PRO A 124 -19.12 -7.65 -2.94
CA PRO A 124 -19.17 -6.74 -1.80
C PRO A 124 -18.63 -7.42 -0.53
N GLY A 125 -18.01 -6.66 0.35
CA GLY A 125 -17.49 -7.18 1.62
C GLY A 125 -16.34 -8.19 1.48
N LYS A 126 -16.13 -8.99 2.54
CA LYS A 126 -15.04 -9.99 2.60
C LYS A 126 -15.41 -11.24 1.79
N ASN A 127 -14.47 -11.74 1.00
CA ASN A 127 -14.59 -13.03 0.30
C ASN A 127 -13.46 -13.99 0.70
N LEU A 128 -13.40 -15.18 0.07
CA LEU A 128 -12.40 -16.22 0.36
C LEU A 128 -10.94 -15.77 0.15
N TYR A 129 -10.74 -14.73 -0.65
CA TYR A 129 -9.44 -14.20 -1.04
C TYR A 129 -9.06 -12.91 -0.29
N GLY A 130 -9.93 -12.42 0.61
CA GLY A 130 -9.64 -11.27 1.47
C GLY A 130 -10.72 -10.18 1.46
N PRO A 131 -10.45 -9.07 2.17
CA PRO A 131 -11.34 -7.91 2.23
C PRO A 131 -11.42 -7.21 0.85
N ASN A 132 -12.51 -6.47 0.63
CA ASN A 132 -12.71 -5.73 -0.61
C ASN A 132 -11.66 -4.61 -0.75
N PRO A 133 -10.84 -4.61 -1.82
CA PRO A 133 -9.83 -3.57 -2.02
C PRO A 133 -10.39 -2.21 -2.43
N ALA A 134 -11.69 -2.12 -2.75
CA ALA A 134 -12.37 -0.91 -3.17
C ALA A 134 -13.21 -0.25 -2.07
N GLU A 135 -13.48 -0.97 -0.98
CA GLU A 135 -14.22 -0.45 0.16
C GLU A 135 -13.26 -0.29 1.34
N PRO A 136 -13.35 0.82 2.08
CA PRO A 136 -12.91 0.86 3.47
C PRO A 136 -13.59 -0.30 4.19
N TRP A 137 -12.87 -1.41 4.44
CA TRP A 137 -13.31 -2.33 5.50
C TRP A 137 -13.30 -1.52 6.80
N GLU A 138 -14.12 -1.87 7.80
CA GLU A 138 -14.24 -1.09 9.04
C GLU A 138 -12.89 -0.68 9.67
N GLY A 139 -11.82 -1.43 9.42
CA GLY A 139 -10.44 -1.10 9.84
C GLY A 139 -9.66 -0.08 8.98
N GLN A 140 -10.12 0.37 7.80
CA GLN A 140 -9.46 1.46 7.05
C GLN A 140 -9.66 2.83 7.69
N ALA A 141 -10.75 3.03 8.43
CA ALA A 141 -10.96 4.28 9.16
C ALA A 141 -9.92 4.43 10.30
N GLU A 142 -9.40 3.32 10.82
CA GLU A 142 -8.38 3.28 11.86
C GLU A 142 -6.95 3.13 11.31
N TYR A 143 -6.80 2.58 10.09
CA TYR A 143 -5.48 2.37 9.49
C TYR A 143 -4.77 3.69 9.21
N VAL A 144 -3.73 3.98 10.00
CA VAL A 144 -2.78 5.06 9.76
C VAL A 144 -1.57 4.49 9.00
N PRO A 145 -1.31 4.91 7.76
CA PRO A 145 -0.11 4.52 6.99
C PRO A 145 1.18 4.62 7.83
N PRO A 146 2.13 3.66 7.78
CA PRO A 146 3.41 3.76 8.48
C PRO A 146 4.21 5.03 8.11
N ALA A 147 4.02 5.56 6.90
CA ALA A 147 4.59 6.84 6.51
C ALA A 147 3.95 8.03 7.24
N VAL A 148 2.64 7.96 7.51
CA VAL A 148 1.91 8.98 8.29
C VAL A 148 2.23 8.82 9.77
N GLN A 149 2.33 7.60 10.30
CA GLN A 149 2.78 7.34 11.67
C GLN A 149 4.15 7.96 11.93
N ARG A 150 5.13 7.73 11.04
CA ARG A 150 6.45 8.36 11.15
C ARG A 150 6.39 9.88 11.10
N ARG A 151 5.57 10.47 10.23
CA ARG A 151 5.40 11.93 10.18
C ARG A 151 4.82 12.48 11.48
N LEU A 152 3.81 11.80 12.04
CA LEU A 152 3.19 12.19 13.31
C LEU A 152 4.19 12.06 14.47
N GLU A 153 5.02 11.02 14.48
CA GLU A 153 6.11 10.87 15.45
C GLU A 153 7.15 11.99 15.31
N GLU A 154 7.57 12.32 14.08
CA GLU A 154 8.49 13.43 13.81
C GLU A 154 7.92 14.78 14.25
N GLU A 155 6.64 15.04 14.01
CA GLU A 155 5.95 16.25 14.47
C GLU A 155 5.83 16.30 15.99
N ARG A 156 5.51 15.17 16.63
CA ARG A 156 5.44 15.08 18.09
C ARG A 156 6.80 15.35 18.73
N LEU A 157 7.87 14.76 18.21
CA LEU A 157 9.24 14.99 18.69
C LEU A 157 9.67 16.45 18.52
N LYS A 158 9.31 17.09 17.41
CA LYS A 158 9.56 18.53 17.21
C LYS A 158 8.85 19.38 18.25
N ASN A 159 7.57 19.10 18.50
CA ASN A 159 6.78 19.84 19.49
C ASN A 159 7.35 19.66 20.90
N GLU A 160 7.69 18.43 21.30
CA GLU A 160 8.35 18.13 22.59
C GLU A 160 9.69 18.89 22.73
N THR A 161 10.48 18.96 21.65
CA THR A 161 11.75 19.69 21.64
C THR A 161 11.55 21.21 21.77
N GLU A 162 10.53 21.77 21.11
CA GLU A 162 10.20 23.19 21.21
C GLU A 162 9.66 23.56 22.60
N GLU A 163 8.84 22.70 23.21
CA GLU A 163 8.39 22.85 24.59
C GLU A 163 9.55 22.82 25.58
N GLU A 164 10.51 21.89 25.42
CA GLU A 164 11.68 21.81 26.29
C GLU A 164 12.57 23.06 26.18
N LYS A 165 12.75 23.59 24.96
CA LYS A 165 13.44 24.87 24.73
C LYS A 165 12.70 26.04 25.39
N ALA A 166 11.38 26.08 25.29
CA ALA A 166 10.56 27.11 25.91
C ALA A 166 10.65 27.07 27.45
N LEU A 167 10.60 25.87 28.04
CA LEU A 167 10.78 25.64 29.48
C LEU A 167 12.18 26.06 29.96
N ARG A 168 13.23 25.69 29.24
CA ARG A 168 14.61 26.13 29.56
C ARG A 168 14.76 27.64 29.49
N LYS A 169 14.15 28.27 28.49
CA LYS A 169 14.15 29.74 28.37
C LYS A 169 13.38 30.40 29.52
N ALA A 170 12.21 29.89 29.89
CA ALA A 170 11.42 30.39 31.01
C ALA A 170 12.18 30.25 32.35
N LYS A 171 12.81 29.10 32.60
CA LYS A 171 13.61 28.86 33.82
C LYS A 171 14.89 29.71 33.87
N SER A 172 15.48 30.03 32.72
CA SER A 172 16.59 30.98 32.62
C SER A 172 16.18 32.42 32.88
N GLN A 173 14.88 32.72 32.87
CA GLN A 173 14.31 34.06 32.99
C GLN A 173 13.56 34.26 34.31
N GLU A 174 13.54 33.24 35.20
CA GLU A 174 13.11 33.39 36.59
C GLU A 174 14.08 34.36 37.31
N PRO A 175 13.59 35.48 37.87
CA PRO A 175 14.42 36.36 38.67
C PRO A 175 14.85 35.62 39.94
N ALA A 176 16.14 35.66 40.27
CA ALA A 176 16.65 35.14 41.53
C ALA A 176 15.94 35.87 42.69
N TYR A 177 14.98 35.19 43.33
CA TYR A 177 14.41 35.68 44.58
C TYR A 177 15.52 35.63 45.62
N THR A 178 16.20 36.75 45.83
CA THR A 178 17.12 36.93 46.94
C THR A 178 16.32 36.80 48.22
N MET A 179 16.43 35.66 48.88
CA MET A 179 15.99 35.48 50.26
C MET A 179 16.76 36.50 51.12
N ASP A 180 16.06 37.51 51.62
CA ASP A 180 16.55 38.43 52.64
C ASP A 180 16.84 37.61 53.93
N PRO A 181 18.06 37.63 54.50
CA PRO A 181 18.41 36.78 55.64
C PRO A 181 17.72 37.17 56.97
N SER A 182 16.85 38.17 57.00
CA SER A 182 16.34 38.75 58.26
C SER A 182 15.14 38.04 58.92
N GLN A 183 14.78 36.81 58.54
CA GLN A 183 13.76 36.05 59.27
C GLN A 183 14.27 34.69 59.72
N LYS A 184 15.04 34.72 60.81
CA LYS A 184 15.30 33.54 61.63
C LYS A 184 15.21 33.97 63.08
N ASP A 185 13.99 34.03 63.59
CA ASP A 185 13.68 33.95 65.03
C ASP A 185 12.16 33.91 65.22
N GLN A 186 11.56 32.74 65.06
CA GLN A 186 10.31 32.38 65.72
C GLN A 186 10.21 30.84 65.79
N PRO A 187 10.29 30.21 66.96
CA PRO A 187 9.95 28.80 67.10
C PRO A 187 8.43 28.70 67.23
N ASP A 188 7.77 28.16 66.20
CA ASP A 188 6.33 27.89 66.27
C ASP A 188 6.11 26.43 66.71
N ASP A 189 5.62 26.35 67.94
CA ASP A 189 5.04 25.21 68.59
C ASP A 189 3.68 24.92 67.94
N THR A 190 3.51 23.76 67.32
CA THR A 190 2.19 23.12 67.35
C THR A 190 2.25 21.63 67.04
N SER A 191 1.95 20.86 68.08
CA SER A 191 1.44 19.50 67.98
C SER A 191 0.11 19.45 67.22
N THR A 192 -0.35 18.21 66.98
CA THR A 192 -1.76 17.81 66.71
C THR A 192 -2.28 18.22 65.32
N GLU A 193 -2.96 17.38 64.53
CA GLU A 193 -3.81 16.24 64.83
C GLU A 193 -4.14 15.52 63.51
N GLN A 194 -4.21 14.18 63.50
CA GLN A 194 -4.85 13.43 62.41
C GLN A 194 -6.34 13.21 62.74
N PRO A 195 -7.28 13.48 61.81
CA PRO A 195 -8.65 13.01 61.96
C PRO A 195 -8.86 11.66 61.29
N LYS A 196 -9.50 10.80 62.08
CA LYS A 196 -9.89 9.42 61.82
C LYS A 196 -10.95 9.28 60.72
N GLU A 197 -10.81 8.17 60.03
CA GLU A 197 -11.77 7.38 59.27
C GLU A 197 -13.21 7.45 59.84
N LYS A 198 -14.19 7.75 58.98
CA LYS A 198 -15.62 7.64 59.27
C LYS A 198 -16.23 6.51 58.42
N LEU A 199 -17.07 5.73 59.09
CA LEU A 199 -18.04 4.78 58.54
C LEU A 199 -18.84 5.34 57.36
#